data_AF-A0A257JCD7-F1
#
_entry.id   AF-A0A257JCD7-F1
#
_cell.length_a   1.000
_cell.length_b   1.000
_cell.length_c   1.000
_cell.angle_alpha   90.00
_cell.angle_beta   90.00
_cell.angle_gamma   90.00
#
_symmetry.space_group_name_H-M   'P 1'
#
loop_
_entity.id
_entity.type
_entity.pdbx_description
1 polymer ?
#
loop_
_entity_poly.entity_id
_entity_poly.type
_entity_poly.pdbx_seq_one_letter_code
_entity_poly.pdbx_strand_id
1 'polypeptide(L)'
;FKAGVDAASAPVALPALLPSGAPRGRTIVLGCGKAAAAMAEVAAGQLAGAVTGCVVTRFGHGARGSTGGIAVIEASHPVPDAASLAAGRRIRELAATAQPGDRVIFLVSGGGSALLVDPIPGLTLESKARINDHLVKSGVGIAEINCVRRHLSQVKGGRLAAAAAAAADDMHSFVISDVVGDDPAVVASGPSIASPFEPDRAIAILADSGWAVDTTLA
;
A
#
# COMPACT_ATOMS: atom_id res chain seq x y z
N PHE A 1 -23.60 -9.65 -13.93
CA PHE A 1 -22.97 -8.41 -13.42
C PHE A 1 -22.95 -8.37 -11.88
N LYS A 2 -24.09 -8.24 -11.19
CA LYS A 2 -24.13 -8.15 -9.71
C LYS A 2 -23.45 -9.32 -8.98
N ALA A 3 -23.72 -10.56 -9.39
CA ALA A 3 -23.06 -11.74 -8.81
C ALA A 3 -21.52 -11.71 -8.92
N GLY A 4 -20.96 -11.13 -9.99
CA GLY A 4 -19.51 -10.97 -10.16
C GLY A 4 -18.93 -9.88 -9.26
N VAL A 5 -19.64 -8.77 -9.07
CA VAL A 5 -19.25 -7.72 -8.12
C VAL A 5 -19.31 -8.23 -6.68
N ASP A 6 -20.36 -8.97 -6.34
CA ASP A 6 -20.53 -9.54 -5.00
C ASP A 6 -19.44 -10.59 -4.71
N ALA A 7 -19.09 -11.44 -5.69
CA ALA A 7 -18.03 -12.44 -5.56
C ALA A 7 -16.63 -11.83 -5.33
N ALA A 8 -16.37 -10.65 -5.89
CA ALA A 8 -15.11 -9.92 -5.70
C ALA A 8 -15.13 -8.98 -4.48
N SER A 9 -16.24 -8.90 -3.75
CA SER A 9 -16.37 -8.01 -2.60
C SER A 9 -15.62 -8.56 -1.38
N ALA A 10 -15.00 -7.67 -0.60
CA ALA A 10 -14.25 -8.06 0.59
C ALA A 10 -15.07 -8.91 1.58
N PRO A 11 -16.35 -8.61 1.90
CA PRO A 11 -17.14 -9.42 2.82
C PRO A 11 -17.42 -10.85 2.36
N VAL A 12 -17.34 -11.11 1.05
CA VAL A 12 -17.62 -12.43 0.47
C VAL A 12 -16.32 -13.22 0.27
N ALA A 13 -15.31 -12.61 -0.34
CA ALA A 13 -14.08 -13.31 -0.70
C ALA A 13 -13.09 -13.45 0.46
N LEU A 14 -12.92 -12.40 1.27
CA LEU A 14 -11.83 -12.34 2.25
C LEU A 14 -11.98 -13.35 3.42
N PRO A 15 -13.18 -13.62 4.00
CA PRO A 15 -13.29 -14.48 5.18
C PRO A 15 -12.69 -15.88 4.99
N ALA A 16 -12.89 -16.49 3.83
CA ALA A 16 -12.40 -17.82 3.51
C ALA A 16 -10.87 -17.89 3.30
N LEU A 17 -10.22 -16.74 3.09
CA LEU A 17 -8.80 -16.63 2.81
C LEU A 17 -7.99 -16.20 4.05
N LEU A 18 -8.64 -15.63 5.05
CA LEU A 18 -7.96 -15.19 6.27
C LEU A 18 -7.39 -16.40 7.02
N PRO A 19 -6.19 -16.28 7.64
CA PRO A 19 -5.61 -17.39 8.37
C PRO A 19 -6.48 -17.81 9.56
N SER A 20 -6.80 -19.10 9.66
CA SER A 20 -7.55 -19.65 10.78
C SER A 20 -6.61 -19.90 11.98
N GLY A 21 -6.71 -19.08 13.03
CA GLY A 21 -5.96 -19.24 14.27
C GLY A 21 -5.22 -17.97 14.71
N ALA A 22 -5.03 -17.81 16.02
CA ALA A 22 -4.31 -16.68 16.58
C ALA A 22 -2.78 -16.86 16.41
N PRO A 23 -2.02 -15.78 16.10
CA PRO A 23 -0.57 -15.82 16.17
C PRO A 23 -0.08 -15.94 17.62
N ARG A 24 1.22 -16.15 17.83
CA ARG A 24 1.81 -16.15 19.18
C ARG A 24 1.76 -14.77 19.83
N GLY A 25 1.99 -13.73 19.03
CA GLY A 25 1.89 -12.34 19.41
C GLY A 25 0.54 -11.74 19.04
N ARG A 26 0.56 -10.52 18.47
CA ARG A 26 -0.64 -9.85 17.95
C ARG A 26 -0.72 -9.96 16.43
N THR A 27 -1.89 -9.66 15.88
CA THR A 27 -2.04 -9.41 14.44
C THR A 27 -1.98 -7.91 14.18
N ILE A 28 -1.06 -7.48 13.30
CA ILE A 28 -0.94 -6.11 12.80
C ILE A 28 -1.53 -6.05 11.39
N VAL A 29 -2.66 -5.36 11.24
CA VAL A 29 -3.31 -5.14 9.94
C VAL A 29 -2.86 -3.81 9.35
N LEU A 30 -2.28 -3.86 8.16
CA LEU A 30 -1.79 -2.70 7.41
C LEU A 30 -2.51 -2.67 6.06
N GLY A 31 -2.90 -1.52 5.54
CA GLY A 31 -3.65 -1.56 4.28
C GLY A 31 -3.84 -0.24 3.56
N CYS A 32 -4.14 -0.34 2.28
CA CYS A 32 -4.41 0.82 1.43
C CYS A 32 -5.32 0.48 0.25
N GLY A 33 -6.06 1.46 -0.21
CA GLY A 33 -6.89 1.36 -1.42
C GLY A 33 -8.38 1.58 -1.15
N LYS A 34 -9.17 1.63 -2.23
CA LYS A 34 -10.60 1.96 -2.19
C LYS A 34 -11.43 0.98 -1.35
N ALA A 35 -10.97 -0.28 -1.22
CA ALA A 35 -11.65 -1.31 -0.44
C ALA A 35 -11.04 -1.52 0.95
N ALA A 36 -9.99 -0.79 1.32
CA ALA A 36 -9.20 -1.09 2.51
C ALA A 36 -10.01 -1.01 3.82
N ALA A 37 -10.93 -0.04 3.93
CA ALA A 37 -11.81 0.05 5.10
C ALA A 37 -12.76 -1.15 5.21
N ALA A 38 -13.40 -1.56 4.10
CA ALA A 38 -14.26 -2.74 4.07
C ALA A 38 -13.48 -4.03 4.36
N MET A 39 -12.26 -4.17 3.85
CA MET A 39 -11.38 -5.29 4.17
C MET A 39 -10.99 -5.30 5.66
N ALA A 40 -10.75 -4.12 6.24
CA ALA A 40 -10.42 -3.99 7.66
C ALA A 40 -11.58 -4.39 8.59
N GLU A 41 -12.82 -4.08 8.23
CA GLU A 41 -14.00 -4.56 8.97
C GLU A 41 -14.08 -6.09 9.01
N VAL A 42 -13.87 -6.72 7.85
CA VAL A 42 -13.86 -8.18 7.76
C VAL A 42 -12.72 -8.76 8.59
N ALA A 43 -11.52 -8.21 8.47
CA ALA A 43 -10.37 -8.64 9.24
C ALA A 43 -10.62 -8.52 10.76
N ALA A 44 -11.17 -7.38 11.22
CA ALA A 44 -11.47 -7.15 12.63
C ALA A 44 -12.52 -8.11 13.20
N GLY A 45 -13.48 -8.56 12.39
CA GLY A 45 -14.52 -9.50 12.82
C GLY A 45 -14.15 -10.98 12.73
N GLN A 46 -13.11 -11.34 11.94
CA GLN A 46 -12.79 -12.73 11.60
C GLN A 46 -11.45 -13.21 12.20
N LEU A 47 -10.51 -12.30 12.45
CA LEU A 47 -9.20 -12.67 13.00
C LEU A 47 -9.28 -12.92 14.51
N ALA A 48 -8.67 -14.01 14.95
CA ALA A 48 -8.57 -14.36 16.36
C ALA A 48 -7.43 -13.62 17.07
N GLY A 49 -7.60 -13.38 18.37
CA GLY A 49 -6.58 -12.76 19.24
C GLY A 49 -6.59 -11.24 19.19
N ALA A 50 -5.49 -10.62 19.63
CA ALA A 50 -5.34 -9.18 19.64
C ALA A 50 -5.09 -8.65 18.22
N VAL A 51 -5.98 -7.82 17.71
CA VAL A 51 -5.87 -7.21 16.37
C VAL A 51 -5.71 -5.69 16.53
N THR A 52 -4.61 -5.17 16.01
CA THR A 52 -4.37 -3.73 15.87
C THR A 52 -4.00 -3.41 14.43
N GLY A 53 -4.11 -2.15 14.02
CA GLY A 53 -3.78 -1.83 12.65
C GLY A 53 -3.99 -0.40 12.22
N CYS A 54 -3.66 -0.14 10.97
CA CYS A 54 -3.98 1.11 10.29
C CYS A 54 -4.17 0.85 8.80
N VAL A 55 -5.28 1.32 8.25
CA VAL A 55 -5.56 1.30 6.82
C VAL A 55 -5.89 2.70 6.30
N VAL A 56 -5.65 2.94 5.02
CA VAL A 56 -6.04 4.19 4.35
C VAL A 56 -6.96 3.95 3.15
N THR A 57 -8.06 4.69 3.11
CA THR A 57 -9.08 4.67 2.06
C THR A 57 -9.35 6.09 1.54
N ARG A 58 -10.21 6.23 0.54
CA ARG A 58 -10.60 7.55 0.00
C ARG A 58 -11.67 8.22 0.87
N PHE A 59 -11.76 9.55 0.83
CA PHE A 59 -12.82 10.29 1.54
C PHE A 59 -14.24 9.76 1.27
N GLY A 60 -15.06 9.75 2.32
CA GLY A 60 -16.43 9.24 2.33
C GLY A 60 -16.55 7.72 2.16
N HIS A 61 -15.44 6.98 2.29
CA HIS A 61 -15.37 5.52 2.13
C HIS A 61 -14.70 4.84 3.33
N GLY A 62 -14.72 5.52 4.49
CA GLY A 62 -14.38 4.96 5.78
C GLY A 62 -15.23 3.75 6.15
N ALA A 63 -14.92 3.18 7.31
CA ALA A 63 -15.65 2.04 7.82
C ALA A 63 -17.12 2.40 8.12
N ARG A 64 -18.03 1.53 7.70
CA ARG A 64 -19.45 1.51 8.03
C ARG A 64 -19.73 0.65 9.26
N GLY A 65 -18.83 -0.29 9.58
CA GLY A 65 -18.89 -1.18 10.73
C GLY A 65 -17.73 -0.95 11.71
N SER A 66 -17.65 -1.82 12.72
CA SER A 66 -16.52 -1.82 13.65
C SER A 66 -15.26 -2.35 12.98
N THR A 67 -14.15 -1.63 13.14
CA THR A 67 -12.81 -2.08 12.76
C THR A 67 -11.95 -2.46 13.97
N GLY A 68 -12.55 -2.51 15.17
CA GLY A 68 -11.85 -2.84 16.40
C GLY A 68 -10.63 -1.95 16.62
N GLY A 69 -9.45 -2.57 16.78
CA GLY A 69 -8.17 -1.87 16.96
C GLY A 69 -7.51 -1.36 15.67
N ILE A 70 -8.19 -1.44 14.51
CA ILE A 70 -7.66 -1.01 13.22
C ILE A 70 -8.14 0.42 12.94
N ALA A 71 -7.20 1.37 12.92
CA ALA A 71 -7.49 2.75 12.55
C ALA A 71 -7.79 2.87 11.05
N VAL A 72 -8.76 3.70 10.69
CA VAL A 72 -9.10 4.02 9.29
C VAL A 72 -8.80 5.48 9.04
N ILE A 73 -7.87 5.75 8.12
CA ILE A 73 -7.56 7.10 7.64
C ILE A 73 -8.23 7.30 6.29
N GLU A 74 -8.86 8.45 6.08
CA GLU A 74 -9.33 8.87 4.78
C GLU A 74 -8.35 9.89 4.16
N ALA A 75 -8.09 9.74 2.87
CA ALA A 75 -7.18 10.59 2.11
C ALA A 75 -7.66 10.84 0.67
N SER A 76 -7.01 11.76 -0.03
CA SER A 76 -7.36 12.10 -1.41
C SER A 76 -6.93 11.04 -2.43
N HIS A 77 -7.79 10.84 -3.43
CA HIS A 77 -7.55 10.02 -4.62
C HIS A 77 -8.31 10.67 -5.79
N PRO A 78 -7.72 10.80 -7.00
CA PRO A 78 -6.51 10.12 -7.49
C PRO A 78 -5.19 10.84 -7.20
N VAL A 79 -5.23 12.08 -6.70
CA VAL A 79 -4.03 12.87 -6.39
C VAL A 79 -3.76 12.81 -4.88
N PRO A 80 -2.54 12.41 -4.44
CA PRO A 80 -2.17 12.38 -3.02
C PRO A 80 -2.29 13.74 -2.33
N ASP A 81 -2.64 13.74 -1.06
CA ASP A 81 -2.66 14.94 -0.20
C ASP A 81 -1.84 14.73 1.09
N ALA A 82 -1.95 15.68 2.03
CA ALA A 82 -1.30 15.59 3.33
C ALA A 82 -1.78 14.39 4.16
N ALA A 83 -3.04 13.96 4.00
CA ALA A 83 -3.57 12.78 4.66
C ALA A 83 -2.97 11.49 4.08
N SER A 84 -2.73 11.43 2.77
CA SER A 84 -1.99 10.32 2.13
C SER A 84 -0.57 10.19 2.69
N LEU A 85 0.10 11.33 2.92
CA LEU A 85 1.43 11.37 3.51
C LEU A 85 1.44 10.91 4.98
N ALA A 86 0.49 11.43 5.78
CA ALA A 86 0.36 11.06 7.17
C ALA A 86 0.02 9.56 7.32
N ALA A 87 -0.85 9.04 6.47
CA ALA A 87 -1.18 7.62 6.41
C ALA A 87 0.03 6.75 6.07
N GLY A 88 0.79 7.12 5.03
CA GLY A 88 1.99 6.39 4.62
C GLY A 88 3.03 6.27 5.74
N ARG A 89 3.32 7.39 6.42
CA ARG A 89 4.25 7.42 7.57
C ARG A 89 3.75 6.56 8.72
N ARG A 90 2.51 6.77 9.16
CA ARG A 90 1.92 6.02 10.28
C ARG A 90 1.89 4.52 10.01
N ILE A 91 1.52 4.10 8.80
CA ILE A 91 1.45 2.69 8.41
C ILE A 91 2.86 2.08 8.38
N ARG A 92 3.87 2.78 7.84
CA ARG A 92 5.27 2.32 7.86
C ARG A 92 5.83 2.21 9.28
N GLU A 93 5.57 3.21 10.12
CA GLU A 93 6.00 3.23 11.52
C GLU A 93 5.35 2.09 12.30
N LEU A 94 4.06 1.82 12.08
CA LEU A 94 3.39 0.68 12.69
C LEU A 94 3.98 -0.66 12.22
N ALA A 95 4.28 -0.80 10.92
CA ALA A 95 4.96 -1.97 10.38
C ALA A 95 6.29 -2.24 11.08
N ALA A 96 7.08 -1.19 11.32
CA ALA A 96 8.36 -1.25 12.02
C ALA A 96 8.26 -1.67 13.50
N THR A 97 7.06 -1.71 14.09
CA THR A 97 6.85 -2.17 15.46
C THR A 97 6.62 -3.68 15.57
N ALA A 98 6.53 -4.39 14.45
CA ALA A 98 6.35 -5.84 14.42
C ALA A 98 7.44 -6.55 15.24
N GLN A 99 7.07 -7.63 15.94
CA GLN A 99 7.98 -8.45 16.73
C GLN A 99 7.96 -9.91 16.27
N PRO A 100 8.98 -10.71 16.61
CA PRO A 100 8.94 -12.15 16.35
C PRO A 100 7.69 -12.81 16.96
N GLY A 101 6.95 -13.55 16.15
CA GLY A 101 5.70 -14.22 16.55
C GLY A 101 4.43 -13.37 16.37
N ASP A 102 4.55 -12.09 16.02
CA ASP A 102 3.42 -11.33 15.48
C ASP A 102 3.04 -11.86 14.08
N ARG A 103 1.79 -11.62 13.68
CA ARG A 103 1.32 -11.78 12.30
C ARG A 103 1.13 -10.41 11.66
N VAL A 104 1.53 -10.26 10.41
CA VAL A 104 1.29 -9.03 9.65
C VAL A 104 0.42 -9.32 8.44
N ILE A 105 -0.69 -8.60 8.32
CA ILE A 105 -1.64 -8.75 7.21
C ILE A 105 -1.69 -7.45 6.42
N PHE A 106 -1.40 -7.54 5.12
CA PHE A 106 -1.53 -6.44 4.17
C PHE A 106 -2.85 -6.53 3.42
N LEU A 107 -3.68 -5.49 3.51
CA LEU A 107 -4.95 -5.37 2.81
C LEU A 107 -4.81 -4.32 1.70
N VAL A 108 -4.68 -4.77 0.46
CA VAL A 108 -4.34 -3.91 -0.68
C VAL A 108 -5.46 -3.94 -1.72
N SER A 109 -5.80 -2.77 -2.25
CA SER A 109 -6.73 -2.66 -3.38
C SER A 109 -6.38 -1.47 -4.28
N GLY A 110 -7.10 -1.37 -5.41
CA GLY A 110 -7.01 -0.27 -6.35
C GLY A 110 -7.02 1.12 -5.69
N GLY A 111 -6.23 2.05 -6.24
CA GLY A 111 -6.06 3.42 -5.73
C GLY A 111 -5.04 3.59 -4.59
N GLY A 112 -4.50 2.50 -4.02
CA GLY A 112 -3.49 2.56 -2.95
C GLY A 112 -2.24 3.37 -3.32
N SER A 113 -1.93 3.45 -4.61
CA SER A 113 -0.85 4.28 -5.17
C SER A 113 -0.88 5.75 -4.74
N ALA A 114 -2.08 6.34 -4.64
CA ALA A 114 -2.30 7.72 -4.26
C ALA A 114 -2.61 7.90 -2.76
N LEU A 115 -3.23 6.88 -2.16
CA LEU A 115 -3.66 6.88 -0.76
C LEU A 115 -2.52 6.58 0.22
N LEU A 116 -1.57 5.72 -0.16
CA LEU A 116 -0.43 5.34 0.65
C LEU A 116 0.86 5.94 0.09
N VAL A 117 1.26 7.09 0.65
CA VAL A 117 2.43 7.84 0.18
C VAL A 117 3.39 8.09 1.32
N ASP A 118 4.62 7.61 1.17
CA ASP A 118 5.73 8.04 2.00
C ASP A 118 6.96 8.21 1.11
N PRO A 119 7.34 9.45 0.75
CA PRO A 119 8.53 9.73 -0.05
C PRO A 119 9.80 9.29 0.69
N ILE A 120 10.89 9.06 -0.04
CA ILE A 120 12.22 8.91 0.56
C ILE A 120 12.62 10.16 1.37
N PRO A 121 13.52 10.03 2.37
CA PRO A 121 14.07 11.19 3.07
C PRO A 121 14.62 12.23 2.08
N GLY A 122 14.42 13.51 2.37
CA GLY A 122 14.81 14.62 1.48
C GLY A 122 13.79 14.97 0.39
N LEU A 123 12.88 14.06 0.03
CA LEU A 123 11.85 14.33 -0.98
C LEU A 123 10.52 14.76 -0.36
N THR A 124 9.99 15.91 -0.77
CA THR A 124 8.66 16.37 -0.32
C THR A 124 7.53 15.71 -1.11
N LEU A 125 6.31 15.76 -0.56
CA LEU A 125 5.12 15.32 -1.30
C LEU A 125 4.92 16.11 -2.61
N GLU A 126 5.17 17.42 -2.57
CA GLU A 126 5.06 18.31 -3.72
C GLU A 126 6.09 17.96 -4.81
N SER A 127 7.37 17.78 -4.44
CA SER A 127 8.41 17.37 -5.39
C SER A 127 8.07 16.02 -6.03
N LYS A 128 7.59 15.07 -5.23
CA LYS A 128 7.13 13.77 -5.74
C LYS A 128 5.95 13.90 -6.71
N ALA A 129 5.00 14.79 -6.44
CA ALA A 129 3.87 15.07 -7.32
C ALA A 129 4.33 15.70 -8.64
N ARG A 130 5.27 16.65 -8.59
CA ARG A 130 5.87 17.29 -9.77
C ARG A 130 6.63 16.30 -10.66
N ILE A 131 7.42 15.39 -10.07
CA ILE A 131 8.10 14.33 -10.81
C ILE A 131 7.09 13.45 -11.54
N ASN A 132 6.03 13.02 -10.83
CA ASN A 132 5.01 12.17 -11.44
C ASN A 132 4.25 12.88 -12.57
N ASP A 133 3.86 14.13 -12.37
CA ASP A 133 3.20 14.95 -13.40
C ASP A 133 4.09 15.15 -14.63
N HIS A 134 5.37 15.42 -14.43
CA HIS A 134 6.36 15.51 -15.51
C HIS A 134 6.43 14.21 -16.32
N LEU A 135 6.65 13.06 -15.67
CA LEU A 135 6.75 11.77 -16.37
C LEU A 135 5.49 11.44 -17.19
N VAL A 136 4.31 11.73 -16.65
CA VAL A 136 3.04 11.54 -17.37
C VAL A 136 2.96 12.45 -18.60
N LYS A 137 3.34 13.73 -18.47
CA LYS A 137 3.34 14.70 -19.57
C LYS A 137 4.41 14.41 -20.63
N SER A 138 5.51 13.78 -20.25
CA SER A 138 6.59 13.36 -21.16
C SER A 138 6.27 12.06 -21.92
N GLY A 139 5.09 11.46 -21.72
CA GLY A 139 4.67 10.25 -22.45
C GLY A 139 5.37 8.96 -22.02
N VAL A 140 6.02 8.97 -20.85
CA VAL A 140 6.72 7.80 -20.29
C VAL A 140 5.71 6.66 -20.04
N GLY A 141 6.10 5.43 -20.34
CA GLY A 141 5.22 4.27 -20.17
C GLY A 141 4.86 4.02 -18.70
N ILE A 142 3.66 3.48 -18.43
CA ILE A 142 3.20 3.22 -17.05
C ILE A 142 4.14 2.30 -16.25
N ALA A 143 4.78 1.34 -16.91
CA ALA A 143 5.75 0.44 -16.27
C ALA A 143 6.99 1.20 -15.78
N GLU A 144 7.47 2.16 -16.58
CA GLU A 144 8.62 3.02 -16.28
C GLU A 144 8.29 4.05 -15.20
N ILE A 145 7.12 4.68 -15.30
CA ILE A 145 6.57 5.54 -14.24
C ILE A 145 6.53 4.76 -12.92
N ASN A 146 6.02 3.54 -12.92
CA ASN A 146 5.97 2.70 -11.73
C ASN A 146 7.37 2.33 -11.22
N CYS A 147 8.35 2.13 -12.10
CA CYS A 147 9.75 1.92 -11.71
C CYS A 147 10.28 3.12 -10.91
N VAL A 148 10.14 4.34 -11.44
CA VAL A 148 10.56 5.56 -10.73
C VAL A 148 9.79 5.73 -9.42
N ARG A 149 8.46 5.59 -9.44
CA ARG A 149 7.61 5.75 -8.26
C ARG A 149 7.97 4.80 -7.12
N ARG A 150 8.43 3.58 -7.42
CA ARG A 150 8.94 2.65 -6.40
C ARG A 150 10.22 3.16 -5.78
N HIS A 151 11.19 3.65 -6.55
CA HIS A 151 12.47 4.13 -6.02
C HIS A 151 12.32 5.41 -5.17
N LEU A 152 11.34 6.26 -5.49
CA LEU A 152 11.04 7.48 -4.74
C LEU A 152 10.11 7.27 -3.51
N SER A 153 10.03 6.06 -2.96
CA SER A 153 9.04 5.72 -1.94
C SER A 153 9.57 4.76 -0.88
N GLN A 154 9.27 5.03 0.39
CA GLN A 154 9.61 4.16 1.52
C GLN A 154 8.63 3.00 1.74
N VAL A 155 7.47 3.02 1.08
CA VAL A 155 6.37 2.04 1.28
C VAL A 155 6.01 1.22 0.03
N LYS A 156 6.65 1.45 -1.12
CA LYS A 156 6.34 0.77 -2.39
C LYS A 156 7.43 -0.23 -2.77
N GLY A 157 7.11 -1.20 -3.63
CA GLY A 157 8.04 -2.22 -4.11
C GLY A 157 8.55 -3.14 -2.99
N GLY A 158 7.63 -3.62 -2.14
CA GLY A 158 7.92 -4.52 -1.03
C GLY A 158 8.45 -3.84 0.22
N ARG A 159 8.74 -2.54 0.19
CA ARG A 159 9.35 -1.85 1.33
C ARG A 159 8.48 -1.74 2.57
N LEU A 160 7.15 -1.78 2.42
CA LEU A 160 6.28 -1.86 3.60
C LEU A 160 6.36 -3.24 4.26
N ALA A 161 6.45 -4.32 3.47
CA ALA A 161 6.73 -5.64 4.02
C ALA A 161 8.13 -5.70 4.64
N ALA A 162 9.14 -5.12 4.00
CA ALA A 162 10.49 -5.04 4.56
C ALA A 162 10.54 -4.29 5.89
N ALA A 163 9.71 -3.26 6.08
CA ALA A 163 9.59 -2.57 7.37
C ALA A 163 9.05 -3.48 8.48
N ALA A 164 8.27 -4.51 8.12
CA ALA A 164 7.71 -5.50 9.05
C ALA A 164 8.55 -6.79 9.17
N ALA A 165 9.81 -6.79 8.73
CA ALA A 165 10.63 -8.00 8.61
C ALA A 165 10.82 -8.80 9.92
N ALA A 166 10.64 -8.19 11.09
CA ALA A 166 10.67 -8.91 12.37
C ALA A 166 9.58 -9.98 12.51
N ALA A 167 8.49 -9.88 11.73
CA ALA A 167 7.41 -10.86 11.68
C ALA A 167 7.40 -11.69 10.38
N ALA A 168 8.55 -11.83 9.71
CA ALA A 168 8.67 -12.47 8.39
C ALA A 168 8.09 -13.90 8.30
N ASP A 169 8.04 -14.63 9.42
CA ASP A 169 7.51 -15.99 9.47
C ASP A 169 5.98 -16.08 9.30
N ASP A 170 5.24 -14.97 9.45
CA ASP A 170 3.77 -14.96 9.40
C ASP A 170 3.24 -13.65 8.76
N MET A 171 3.54 -13.47 7.47
CA MET A 171 3.10 -12.31 6.68
C MET A 171 2.15 -12.74 5.55
N HIS A 172 0.99 -12.08 5.44
CA HIS A 172 -0.03 -12.37 4.43
C HIS A 172 -0.38 -11.11 3.64
N SER A 173 -0.50 -11.21 2.31
CA SER A 173 -0.97 -10.11 1.47
C SER A 173 -2.26 -10.50 0.76
N PHE A 174 -3.34 -9.78 1.05
CA PHE A 174 -4.63 -9.91 0.37
C PHE A 174 -4.80 -8.72 -0.58
N VAL A 175 -4.88 -9.03 -1.87
CA VAL A 175 -4.90 -8.01 -2.94
C VAL A 175 -6.18 -8.13 -3.74
N ILE A 176 -6.97 -7.06 -3.80
CA ILE A 176 -8.07 -6.91 -4.75
C ILE A 176 -7.54 -6.15 -5.96
N SER A 177 -7.35 -6.86 -7.07
CA SER A 177 -6.79 -6.31 -8.31
C SER A 177 -7.84 -5.55 -9.13
N ASP A 178 -7.49 -4.35 -9.56
CA ASP A 178 -8.15 -3.59 -10.64
C ASP A 178 -7.23 -3.44 -11.87
N VAL A 179 -6.20 -4.29 -11.98
CA VAL A 179 -5.18 -4.26 -13.02
C VAL A 179 -5.39 -5.43 -13.98
N VAL A 180 -5.37 -5.16 -15.29
CA VAL A 180 -5.45 -6.21 -16.32
C VAL A 180 -4.27 -7.17 -16.18
N GLY A 181 -4.57 -8.47 -16.13
CA GLY A 181 -3.57 -9.53 -15.95
C GLY A 181 -3.27 -9.88 -14.49
N ASP A 182 -3.89 -9.18 -13.53
CA ASP A 182 -3.89 -9.51 -12.09
C ASP A 182 -2.51 -9.68 -11.46
N ASP A 183 -1.49 -8.98 -11.97
CA ASP A 183 -0.18 -8.92 -11.30
C ASP A 183 -0.31 -8.12 -9.98
N PRO A 184 -0.22 -8.80 -8.81
CA PRO A 184 -0.42 -8.15 -7.54
C PRO A 184 0.72 -7.18 -7.18
N ALA A 185 1.91 -7.33 -7.78
CA ALA A 185 3.04 -6.42 -7.57
C ALA A 185 2.80 -5.04 -8.20
N VAL A 186 1.87 -4.94 -9.16
CA VAL A 186 1.50 -3.68 -9.80
C VAL A 186 0.44 -2.93 -8.98
N VAL A 187 -0.47 -3.64 -8.31
CA VAL A 187 -1.54 -3.05 -7.51
C VAL A 187 -0.94 -2.20 -6.39
N ALA A 188 -1.36 -0.94 -6.32
CA ALA A 188 -0.82 0.06 -5.38
C ALA A 188 0.72 0.24 -5.42
N SER A 189 1.36 -0.17 -6.53
CA SER A 189 2.83 -0.25 -6.66
C SER A 189 3.47 -1.24 -5.68
N GLY A 190 2.76 -2.31 -5.35
CA GLY A 190 3.25 -3.48 -4.62
C GLY A 190 3.87 -3.13 -3.26
N PRO A 191 3.12 -2.57 -2.30
CA PRO A 191 3.71 -2.16 -1.02
C PRO A 191 4.30 -3.33 -0.22
N SER A 192 3.67 -4.51 -0.30
CA SER A 192 4.07 -5.73 0.40
C SER A 192 4.67 -6.81 -0.49
N ILE A 193 4.80 -6.56 -1.79
CA ILE A 193 5.31 -7.53 -2.77
C ILE A 193 6.60 -6.97 -3.36
N ALA A 194 7.66 -7.77 -3.28
CA ALA A 194 8.98 -7.38 -3.78
C ALA A 194 8.92 -7.00 -5.26
N SER A 195 9.72 -6.00 -5.62
CA SER A 195 9.95 -5.61 -7.01
C SER A 195 11.45 -5.57 -7.26
N PRO A 196 11.91 -5.71 -8.52
CA PRO A 196 13.30 -5.49 -8.86
C PRO A 196 13.81 -4.14 -8.34
N PHE A 197 15.02 -4.16 -7.76
CA PHE A 197 15.72 -2.95 -7.34
C PHE A 197 16.61 -2.49 -8.51
N GLU A 198 16.18 -1.43 -9.18
CA GLU A 198 16.77 -0.93 -10.43
C GLU A 198 16.98 0.61 -10.35
N PRO A 199 17.80 1.12 -9.41
CA PRO A 199 17.99 2.56 -9.22
C PRO A 199 18.56 3.24 -10.47
N ASP A 200 19.53 2.62 -11.14
CA ASP A 200 20.13 3.16 -12.37
C ASP A 200 19.11 3.33 -13.48
N ARG A 201 18.16 2.39 -13.58
CA ARG A 201 17.06 2.46 -14.54
C ARG A 201 16.08 3.59 -14.19
N ALA A 202 15.76 3.78 -12.91
CA ALA A 202 14.91 4.88 -12.48
C ALA A 202 15.55 6.24 -12.77
N ILE A 203 16.87 6.36 -12.58
CA ILE A 203 17.65 7.55 -12.92
C ILE A 203 17.65 7.79 -14.43
N ALA A 204 17.89 6.75 -15.24
CA ALA A 204 17.85 6.85 -16.69
C ALA A 204 16.48 7.32 -17.20
N ILE A 205 15.38 6.75 -16.71
CA ILE A 205 14.02 7.16 -17.06
C ILE A 205 13.79 8.66 -16.76
N LEU A 206 14.24 9.14 -15.59
CA LEU A 206 14.13 10.55 -15.24
C LEU A 206 14.93 11.44 -16.21
N ALA A 207 16.19 11.09 -16.46
CA ALA A 207 17.07 11.84 -17.35
C ALA A 207 16.52 11.88 -18.80
N ASP A 208 16.10 10.73 -19.32
CA ASP A 208 15.56 10.59 -20.69
C ASP A 208 14.24 11.35 -20.87
N SER A 209 13.45 11.49 -19.79
CA SER A 209 12.22 12.31 -19.81
C SER A 209 12.46 13.82 -19.78
N GLY A 210 13.71 14.25 -19.55
CA GLY A 210 14.10 15.66 -19.41
C GLY A 210 14.04 16.19 -17.97
N TRP A 211 13.92 15.32 -16.96
CA TRP A 211 13.98 15.71 -15.56
C TRP A 211 15.43 15.84 -15.08
N ALA A 212 15.74 16.95 -14.41
CA ALA A 212 17.06 17.14 -13.81
C ALA A 212 17.23 16.21 -12.58
N VAL A 213 18.12 15.24 -12.68
CA VAL A 213 18.47 14.35 -11.56
C VAL A 213 19.51 15.05 -10.68
N ASP A 214 19.15 15.38 -9.45
CA ASP A 214 20.06 15.96 -8.46
C ASP A 214 20.41 14.94 -7.36
N THR A 215 21.29 15.33 -6.43
CA THR A 215 21.74 14.48 -5.32
C THR A 215 20.64 14.17 -4.29
N THR A 216 19.47 14.82 -4.35
CA THR A 216 18.33 14.49 -3.47
C THR A 216 17.56 13.27 -3.97
N LEU A 217 17.80 12.86 -5.22
CA LEU A 217 17.21 11.69 -5.88
C LEU A 217 18.19 10.52 -6.03
N ALA A 218 19.47 10.74 -5.73
CA ALA A 218 20.54 9.73 -5.71
C ALA A 218 20.64 9.03 -4.34
#